data_AF-A0A3S1JJM3-F1
#
_entry.id   AF-A0A3S1JJM3-F1
#
_cell.length_a   1.000
_cell.length_b   1.000
_cell.length_c   1.000
_cell.angle_alpha   90.00
_cell.angle_beta   90.00
_cell.angle_gamma   90.00
#
_symmetry.space_group_name_H-M   'P 1'
#
loop_
_entity.id
_entity.type
_entity.pdbx_description
1 polymer ?
#
loop_
_entity_poly.entity_id
_entity_poly.type
_entity_poly.pdbx_seq_one_letter_code
_entity_poly.pdbx_strand_id
1 'polypeptide(L)'
;MTARRRLSSTCRSRAKQRRFAMLKTLTLAAATAVALGSSAFAAPRVERVTFTSHGEQIVGDLYLPEDLDPARPRPALVVTGAWMTVKEQMPARYAREMADRGFAALTFDFRGWGESGGARRQHEDPGAKIADIGAAVAYLATRPEIGKDRIGGLGICASSGYMVTAAAEDAAIKSIALVAPWLHDAEVVEQTYGGKEGIARLEAAGDAAEAAYRRTGKQALLPAASPTDERAIMFKVPYYTEADRGMIPAWRNEADPAFWRGWLTFDAIQA
;
A
#
# COMPACT_ATOMS: atom_id res chain seq x y z
N MET A 1 -21.13 13.62 77.10
CA MET A 1 -20.84 12.94 78.38
C MET A 1 -19.40 12.44 78.33
N THR A 2 -18.59 12.89 79.32
CA THR A 2 -17.31 12.31 79.82
C THR A 2 -16.18 12.07 78.80
N ALA A 3 -15.20 12.95 78.60
CA ALA A 3 -14.10 13.37 79.49
C ALA A 3 -13.23 12.22 80.05
N ARG A 4 -11.95 12.14 79.64
CA ARG A 4 -10.75 12.30 80.51
C ARG A 4 -9.43 11.97 79.79
N ARG A 5 -8.46 12.86 79.98
CA ARG A 5 -7.00 12.75 79.75
C ARG A 5 -6.33 11.70 80.66
N ARG A 6 -5.15 11.21 80.26
CA ARG A 6 -3.90 11.04 81.05
C ARG A 6 -2.75 10.77 80.04
N LEU A 7 -1.71 11.61 79.92
CA LEU A 7 -0.45 11.62 80.73
C LEU A 7 0.25 10.25 80.69
N SER A 8 1.55 10.06 80.55
CA SER A 8 2.76 10.86 80.27
C SER A 8 3.94 9.88 80.46
N SER A 9 5.04 10.06 79.72
CA SER A 9 6.45 9.81 80.08
C SER A 9 6.81 8.64 81.02
N THR A 10 7.72 7.74 80.62
CA THR A 10 9.16 7.64 80.99
C THR A 10 9.52 6.14 80.78
N CYS A 11 10.73 5.62 80.63
CA CYS A 11 12.07 5.98 81.03
C CYS A 11 13.03 4.98 80.34
N ARG A 12 14.26 5.42 80.00
CA ARG A 12 15.58 4.70 80.00
C ARG A 12 15.64 3.27 79.42
N SER A 13 16.59 2.95 78.54
CA SER A 13 18.01 2.99 78.89
C SER A 13 18.94 3.08 77.68
N ARG A 14 20.01 3.86 77.87
CA ARG A 14 21.20 3.90 77.04
C ARG A 14 21.94 2.56 77.09
N ALA A 15 22.39 2.07 75.94
CA ALA A 15 23.60 1.26 75.84
C ALA A 15 24.37 1.71 74.59
N LYS A 16 25.58 2.25 74.82
CA LYS A 16 26.56 2.64 73.81
C LYS A 16 27.11 1.39 73.11
N GLN A 17 27.54 1.54 71.85
CA GLN A 17 28.64 0.87 71.12
C GLN A 17 28.20 0.71 69.66
N ARG A 18 28.98 0.95 68.60
CA ARG A 18 30.39 1.26 68.36
C ARG A 18 30.43 1.92 66.97
N ARG A 19 31.34 2.88 66.77
CA ARG A 19 31.64 3.44 65.45
C ARG A 19 32.18 2.33 64.55
N PHE A 20 31.54 2.11 63.41
CA PHE A 20 32.14 1.45 62.25
C PHE A 20 31.99 2.41 61.07
N ALA A 21 33.10 3.00 60.65
CA ALA A 21 33.20 3.75 59.41
C ALA A 21 33.18 2.73 58.27
N MET A 22 32.12 2.74 57.46
CA MET A 22 32.07 1.94 56.24
C MET A 22 32.50 2.84 55.07
N LEU A 23 33.72 2.59 54.61
CA LEU A 23 34.32 3.18 53.41
C LEU A 23 33.46 2.75 52.22
N LYS A 24 32.67 3.67 51.65
CA LYS A 24 31.94 3.42 50.40
C LYS A 24 32.93 3.55 49.24
N THR A 25 33.44 2.43 48.76
CA THR A 25 34.17 2.34 47.50
C THR A 25 33.19 2.66 46.37
N LEU A 26 33.37 3.81 45.73
CA LEU A 26 32.58 4.25 44.59
C LEU A 26 33.21 3.63 43.33
N THR A 27 32.67 2.50 42.86
CA THR A 27 33.07 1.91 41.58
C THR A 27 32.48 2.76 40.45
N LEU A 28 33.33 3.49 39.74
CA LEU A 28 32.92 4.27 38.57
C LEU A 28 32.72 3.29 37.40
N ALA A 29 31.48 2.87 37.15
CA ALA A 29 31.12 2.19 35.92
C ALA A 29 31.10 3.24 34.79
N ALA A 30 32.10 3.22 33.91
CA ALA A 30 32.07 4.00 32.68
C ALA A 30 31.00 3.40 31.76
N ALA A 31 29.84 4.06 31.68
CA ALA A 31 28.84 3.76 30.67
C ALA A 31 29.34 4.30 29.32
N THR A 32 29.85 3.42 28.47
CA THR A 32 30.05 3.71 27.05
C THR A 32 28.68 3.84 26.40
N ALA A 33 28.22 5.08 26.24
CA ALA A 33 27.10 5.37 25.37
C ALA A 33 27.52 5.05 23.93
N VAL A 34 27.06 3.93 23.39
CA VAL A 34 27.07 3.70 21.94
C VAL A 34 26.10 4.71 21.37
N ALA A 35 26.63 5.78 20.78
CA ALA A 35 25.85 6.67 19.95
C ALA A 35 25.36 5.84 18.75
N LEU A 36 24.13 5.36 18.81
CA LEU A 36 23.37 5.00 17.62
C LEU A 36 23.21 6.30 16.85
N GLY A 37 24.15 6.54 15.93
CA GLY A 37 24.05 7.62 14.98
C GLY A 37 22.70 7.48 14.30
N SER A 38 21.80 8.42 14.58
CA SER A 38 20.65 8.66 13.73
C SER A 38 21.23 9.22 12.45
N SER A 39 21.68 8.33 11.56
CA SER A 39 21.84 8.68 10.16
C SER A 39 20.44 9.06 9.73
N ALA A 40 20.14 10.35 9.72
CA ALA A 40 19.07 10.86 8.90
C ALA A 40 19.49 10.51 7.47
N PHE A 41 19.10 9.31 7.01
CA PHE A 41 19.08 9.02 5.59
C PHE A 41 18.23 10.12 4.98
N ALA A 42 18.81 10.89 4.05
CA ALA A 42 18.01 11.91 3.40
C ALA A 42 16.96 11.22 2.53
N ALA A 43 15.90 11.96 2.21
CA ALA A 43 14.69 11.40 1.63
C ALA A 43 14.99 10.69 0.30
N PRO A 44 14.33 9.56 -0.01
CA PRO A 44 14.61 8.80 -1.21
C PRO A 44 14.43 9.67 -2.45
N ARG A 45 15.34 9.52 -3.42
CA ARG A 45 15.26 10.26 -4.69
C ARG A 45 14.07 9.71 -5.48
N VAL A 46 13.16 10.60 -5.87
CA VAL A 46 12.01 10.24 -6.70
C VAL A 46 12.25 10.73 -8.13
N GLU A 47 12.29 9.80 -9.08
CA GLU A 47 12.36 10.08 -10.51
C GLU A 47 10.99 9.81 -11.14
N ARG A 48 10.41 10.82 -11.77
CA ARG A 48 9.24 10.59 -12.63
C ARG A 48 9.68 9.85 -13.89
N VAL A 49 9.00 8.76 -14.20
CA VAL A 49 9.34 7.86 -15.31
C VAL A 49 8.15 7.61 -16.22
N THR A 50 8.43 7.24 -17.46
CA THR A 50 7.42 6.76 -18.41
C THR A 50 7.91 5.51 -19.13
N PHE A 51 7.00 4.57 -19.37
CA PHE A 51 7.24 3.37 -20.17
C PHE A 51 5.99 3.02 -20.98
N THR A 52 6.04 1.99 -21.82
CA THR A 52 4.92 1.60 -22.68
C THR A 52 4.32 0.28 -22.20
N SER A 53 2.99 0.20 -22.16
CA SER A 53 2.25 -1.05 -21.99
C SER A 53 1.16 -1.14 -23.05
N HIS A 54 1.19 -2.18 -23.89
CA HIS A 54 0.20 -2.41 -24.95
C HIS A 54 -0.11 -1.18 -25.83
N GLY A 55 0.91 -0.37 -26.13
CA GLY A 55 0.78 0.83 -26.95
C GLY A 55 0.37 2.09 -26.20
N GLU A 56 0.04 2.00 -24.92
CA GLU A 56 -0.27 3.15 -24.06
C GLU A 56 0.97 3.60 -23.28
N GLN A 57 1.12 4.92 -23.11
CA GLN A 57 2.13 5.47 -22.23
C GLN A 57 1.70 5.29 -20.77
N ILE A 58 2.54 4.64 -19.98
CA ILE A 58 2.39 4.47 -18.55
C ILE A 58 3.29 5.46 -17.84
N VAL A 59 2.75 6.12 -16.83
CA VAL A 59 3.42 7.14 -16.03
C VAL A 59 3.61 6.60 -14.62
N GLY A 60 4.83 6.74 -14.10
CA GLY A 60 5.18 6.28 -12.77
C GLY A 60 6.19 7.16 -12.05
N ASP A 61 6.45 6.80 -10.81
CA ASP A 61 7.47 7.39 -9.93
C ASP A 61 8.38 6.26 -9.45
N LEU A 62 9.67 6.36 -9.78
CA LEU A 62 10.73 5.46 -9.37
C LEU A 62 11.45 6.06 -8.15
N TYR A 63 11.27 5.41 -7.01
CA TYR A 63 11.88 5.73 -5.74
C TYR A 63 13.22 4.97 -5.65
N LEU A 64 14.31 5.71 -5.54
CA LEU A 64 15.66 5.18 -5.48
C LEU A 64 16.28 5.46 -4.12
N PRO A 65 16.99 4.48 -3.51
CA PRO A 65 17.84 4.75 -2.35
C PRO A 65 18.86 5.83 -2.69
N GLU A 66 19.25 6.68 -1.73
CA GLU A 66 20.21 7.75 -2.02
C GLU A 66 21.65 7.25 -2.25
N ASP A 67 22.00 6.11 -1.67
CA ASP A 67 23.35 5.55 -1.71
C ASP A 67 23.61 4.67 -2.94
N LEU A 68 23.07 5.05 -4.11
CA LEU A 68 23.25 4.27 -5.34
C LEU A 68 24.74 4.07 -5.67
N ASP A 69 25.09 2.82 -5.93
CA ASP A 69 26.43 2.40 -6.34
C ASP A 69 26.28 1.58 -7.62
N PRO A 70 26.86 2.02 -8.76
CA PRO A 70 26.83 1.27 -10.01
C PRO A 70 27.40 -0.15 -9.90
N ALA A 71 28.30 -0.41 -8.93
CA ALA A 71 28.84 -1.75 -8.68
C ALA A 71 27.88 -2.65 -7.88
N ARG A 72 26.81 -2.10 -7.30
CA ARG A 72 25.83 -2.82 -6.48
C ARG A 72 24.39 -2.50 -6.91
N PRO A 73 23.92 -3.06 -8.04
CA PRO A 73 22.54 -2.91 -8.47
C PRO A 73 21.55 -3.32 -7.38
N ARG A 74 20.49 -2.52 -7.21
CA ARG A 74 19.51 -2.68 -6.13
C ARG A 74 18.47 -3.75 -6.48
N PRO A 75 17.96 -4.52 -5.49
CA PRO A 75 16.70 -5.21 -5.68
C PRO A 75 15.59 -4.18 -5.92
N ALA A 76 14.61 -4.53 -6.74
CA ALA A 76 13.55 -3.60 -7.11
C ALA A 76 12.16 -4.19 -6.88
N LEU A 77 11.18 -3.31 -6.63
CA LEU A 77 9.80 -3.68 -6.40
C LEU A 77 8.87 -2.88 -7.33
N VAL A 78 7.97 -3.57 -8.01
CA VAL A 78 6.77 -2.94 -8.57
C VAL A 78 5.73 -2.84 -7.46
N VAL A 79 5.30 -1.63 -7.11
CA VAL A 79 4.40 -1.34 -5.98
C VAL A 79 3.07 -0.79 -6.50
N THR A 80 1.99 -1.55 -6.32
CA THR A 80 0.68 -1.22 -6.88
C THR A 80 -0.39 -1.01 -5.79
N GLY A 81 -1.23 0.00 -6.01
CA GLY A 81 -2.25 0.44 -5.07
C GLY A 81 -3.50 -0.41 -5.06
N ALA A 82 -4.46 -0.01 -4.21
CA ALA A 82 -5.76 -0.66 -4.11
C ALA A 82 -6.65 -0.44 -5.34
N TRP A 83 -7.88 -0.91 -5.25
CA TRP A 83 -8.85 -0.85 -6.34
C TRP A 83 -9.08 0.59 -6.81
N MET A 84 -8.99 0.82 -8.12
CA MET A 84 -9.25 2.13 -8.75
C MET A 84 -8.34 3.28 -8.28
N THR A 85 -7.17 3.00 -7.70
CA THR A 85 -6.26 4.04 -7.16
C THR A 85 -5.19 4.51 -8.14
N VAL A 86 -4.52 5.60 -7.79
CA VAL A 86 -3.37 6.19 -8.50
C VAL A 86 -2.08 6.09 -7.67
N LYS A 87 -0.93 6.25 -8.33
CA LYS A 87 0.40 6.05 -7.77
C LYS A 87 0.73 6.93 -6.56
N GLU A 88 0.13 8.11 -6.45
CA GLU A 88 0.35 9.06 -5.36
C GLU A 88 -0.37 8.69 -4.05
N GLN A 89 -1.27 7.72 -4.08
CA GLN A 89 -2.04 7.28 -2.89
C GLN A 89 -1.19 6.34 -2.00
N MET A 90 -1.79 5.30 -1.42
CA MET A 90 -1.10 4.35 -0.55
C MET A 90 0.16 3.71 -1.15
N PRO A 91 0.26 3.38 -2.47
CA PRO A 91 1.48 2.74 -2.97
C PRO A 91 2.72 3.65 -2.81
N ALA A 92 2.59 4.98 -2.94
CA ALA A 92 3.71 5.90 -2.72
C ALA A 92 4.29 5.80 -1.31
N ARG A 93 3.46 5.57 -0.29
CA ARG A 93 3.94 5.37 1.09
C ARG A 93 4.78 4.11 1.19
N TYR A 94 4.30 2.99 0.64
CA TYR A 94 5.08 1.74 0.64
C TYR A 94 6.37 1.89 -0.17
N ALA A 95 6.33 2.55 -1.32
CA ALA A 95 7.52 2.74 -2.15
C ALA A 95 8.62 3.57 -1.46
N ARG A 96 8.26 4.65 -0.77
CA ARG A 96 9.20 5.44 0.05
C ARG A 96 9.85 4.58 1.14
N GLU A 97 9.04 3.86 1.90
CA GLU A 97 9.52 2.98 2.98
C GLU A 97 10.43 1.87 2.47
N MET A 98 10.17 1.34 1.27
CA MET A 98 11.04 0.34 0.65
C MET A 98 12.35 0.94 0.12
N ALA A 99 12.31 2.18 -0.39
CA ALA A 99 13.51 2.92 -0.77
C ALA A 99 14.42 3.22 0.41
N ASP A 100 13.86 3.62 1.55
CA ASP A 100 14.59 3.81 2.81
C ASP A 100 15.25 2.53 3.32
N ARG A 101 14.72 1.36 2.92
CA ARG A 101 15.26 0.03 3.23
C ARG A 101 16.24 -0.49 2.16
N GLY A 102 16.58 0.32 1.17
CA GLY A 102 17.58 0.00 0.14
C GLY A 102 17.05 -0.73 -1.10
N PHE A 103 15.74 -0.77 -1.31
CA PHE A 103 15.12 -1.26 -2.55
C PHE A 103 14.88 -0.11 -3.53
N ALA A 104 15.01 -0.33 -4.83
CA ALA A 104 14.30 0.53 -5.78
C ALA A 104 12.81 0.18 -5.73
N ALA A 105 11.92 1.16 -5.81
CA ALA A 105 10.48 0.91 -5.81
C ALA A 105 9.78 1.76 -6.86
N LEU A 106 8.97 1.13 -7.71
CA LEU A 106 8.22 1.80 -8.78
C LEU A 106 6.73 1.76 -8.47
N THR A 107 6.12 2.93 -8.32
CA THR A 107 4.67 3.09 -8.37
C THR A 107 4.28 3.62 -9.74
N PHE A 108 3.15 3.21 -10.28
CA PHE A 108 2.68 3.72 -11.57
C PHE A 108 1.15 3.76 -11.62
N ASP A 109 0.62 4.61 -12.50
CA ASP A 109 -0.80 4.61 -12.82
C ASP A 109 -1.07 3.55 -13.87
N PHE A 110 -1.99 2.62 -13.60
CA PHE A 110 -2.42 1.66 -14.63
C PHE A 110 -2.97 2.39 -15.87
N ARG A 111 -2.96 1.74 -17.03
CA ARG A 111 -3.59 2.30 -18.24
C ARG A 111 -5.06 2.62 -17.96
N GLY A 112 -5.52 3.79 -18.40
CA GLY A 112 -6.87 4.30 -18.12
C GLY A 112 -6.99 5.06 -16.78
N TRP A 113 -5.93 5.13 -15.98
CA TRP A 113 -5.91 5.75 -14.65
C TRP A 113 -4.88 6.88 -14.56
N GLY A 114 -5.07 7.75 -13.57
CA GLY A 114 -4.17 8.86 -13.23
C GLY A 114 -3.65 9.61 -14.46
N GLU A 115 -2.33 9.68 -14.57
CA GLU A 115 -1.63 10.37 -15.66
C GLU A 115 -1.27 9.46 -16.84
N SER A 116 -1.44 8.14 -16.70
CA SER A 116 -1.22 7.19 -17.80
C SER A 116 -2.24 7.37 -18.92
N GLY A 117 -1.83 6.98 -20.13
CA GLY A 117 -2.67 6.89 -21.33
C GLY A 117 -3.81 5.87 -21.18
N GLY A 118 -4.50 5.56 -22.27
CA GLY A 118 -5.67 4.69 -22.29
C GLY A 118 -6.94 5.46 -22.63
N ALA A 119 -7.53 5.13 -23.78
CA ALA A 119 -8.74 5.77 -24.30
C ALA A 119 -9.96 5.58 -23.37
N ARG A 120 -10.09 4.39 -22.77
CA ARG A 120 -11.14 4.08 -21.80
C ARG A 120 -10.65 4.44 -20.41
N ARG A 121 -11.27 5.44 -19.79
CA ARG A 121 -10.83 5.97 -18.49
C ARG A 121 -11.61 5.33 -17.34
N GLN A 122 -10.99 5.15 -16.17
CA GLN A 122 -11.68 4.72 -14.94
C GLN A 122 -12.38 3.35 -15.08
N HIS A 123 -11.92 2.53 -16.02
CA HIS A 123 -12.43 1.19 -16.23
C HIS A 123 -11.49 0.19 -15.58
N GLU A 124 -12.03 -0.64 -14.71
CA GLU A 124 -11.27 -1.71 -14.10
C GLU A 124 -11.20 -2.91 -15.03
N ASP A 125 -9.99 -3.32 -15.39
CA ASP A 125 -9.74 -4.48 -16.23
C ASP A 125 -8.58 -5.28 -15.59
N PRO A 126 -8.87 -6.41 -14.92
CA PRO A 126 -7.85 -7.24 -14.30
C PRO A 126 -6.73 -7.65 -15.28
N GLY A 127 -7.09 -8.06 -16.50
CA GLY A 127 -6.12 -8.48 -17.52
C GLY A 127 -5.23 -7.33 -17.98
N ALA A 128 -5.81 -6.13 -18.13
CA ALA A 128 -5.02 -4.92 -18.37
C ALA A 128 -3.99 -4.65 -17.27
N LYS A 129 -4.41 -4.75 -16.01
CA LYS A 129 -3.56 -4.44 -14.86
C LYS A 129 -2.44 -5.46 -14.69
N ILE A 130 -2.73 -6.74 -14.92
CA ILE A 130 -1.71 -7.80 -14.94
C ILE A 130 -0.65 -7.50 -16.00
N ALA A 131 -1.07 -7.17 -17.22
CA ALA A 131 -0.15 -6.84 -18.30
C ALA A 131 0.70 -5.58 -18.01
N ASP A 132 0.09 -4.55 -17.42
CA ASP A 132 0.81 -3.33 -17.02
C ASP A 132 1.85 -3.60 -15.91
N ILE A 133 1.58 -4.53 -14.97
CA ILE A 133 2.58 -4.99 -13.99
C ILE A 133 3.77 -5.63 -14.71
N GLY A 134 3.52 -6.52 -15.67
CA GLY A 134 4.59 -7.11 -16.49
C GLY A 134 5.41 -6.06 -17.25
N ALA A 135 4.75 -5.05 -17.82
CA ALA A 135 5.43 -3.93 -18.49
C ALA A 135 6.29 -3.10 -17.52
N ALA A 136 5.83 -2.89 -16.28
CA ALA A 136 6.59 -2.21 -15.24
C ALA A 136 7.83 -3.01 -14.82
N VAL A 137 7.71 -4.33 -14.70
CA VAL A 137 8.85 -5.24 -14.43
C VAL A 137 9.86 -5.17 -15.57
N ALA A 138 9.39 -5.27 -16.82
CA ALA A 138 10.25 -5.16 -18.00
C ALA A 138 10.98 -3.80 -18.05
N TYR A 139 10.29 -2.71 -17.73
CA TYR A 139 10.90 -1.39 -17.61
C TYR A 139 12.01 -1.35 -16.55
N LEU A 140 11.75 -1.86 -15.33
CA LEU A 140 12.76 -1.90 -14.27
C LEU A 140 13.98 -2.73 -14.67
N ALA A 141 13.80 -3.81 -15.42
CA ALA A 141 14.90 -4.64 -15.92
C ALA A 141 15.82 -3.91 -16.90
N THR A 142 15.39 -2.78 -17.47
CA THR A 142 16.23 -1.94 -18.35
C THR A 142 17.12 -0.95 -17.58
N ARG A 143 16.86 -0.75 -16.29
CA ARG A 143 17.56 0.28 -15.48
C ARG A 143 18.92 -0.24 -15.02
N PRO A 144 20.04 0.47 -15.29
CA PRO A 144 21.38 0.03 -14.91
C PRO A 144 21.57 -0.05 -13.37
N GLU A 145 20.83 0.75 -12.61
CA GLU A 145 20.82 0.74 -11.15
C GLU A 145 20.04 -0.43 -10.53
N ILE A 146 19.33 -1.24 -11.34
CA ILE A 146 18.50 -2.35 -10.88
C ILE A 146 19.13 -3.69 -11.26
N GLY A 147 19.18 -4.60 -10.28
CA GLY A 147 19.51 -5.99 -10.56
C GLY A 147 18.34 -6.67 -11.25
N LYS A 148 18.40 -6.83 -12.57
CA LYS A 148 17.32 -7.42 -13.41
C LYS A 148 16.79 -8.78 -12.90
N ASP A 149 17.63 -9.58 -12.25
CA ASP A 149 17.27 -10.89 -11.68
C ASP A 149 16.79 -10.80 -10.22
N ARG A 150 16.49 -9.60 -9.72
CA ARG A 150 16.11 -9.28 -8.34
C ARG A 150 14.90 -8.33 -8.28
N ILE A 151 13.97 -8.50 -9.20
CA ILE A 151 12.72 -7.72 -9.26
C ILE A 151 11.60 -8.51 -8.61
N GLY A 152 10.84 -7.88 -7.72
CA GLY A 152 9.66 -8.44 -7.08
C GLY A 152 8.45 -7.50 -7.18
N GLY A 153 7.36 -7.89 -6.55
CA GLY A 153 6.11 -7.14 -6.51
C GLY A 153 5.61 -6.88 -5.09
N LEU A 154 4.94 -5.75 -4.88
CA LEU A 154 4.19 -5.42 -3.68
C LEU A 154 2.77 -4.98 -4.08
N GLY A 155 1.79 -5.84 -3.87
CA GLY A 155 0.39 -5.60 -4.26
C GLY A 155 -0.49 -5.31 -3.05
N ILE A 156 -1.24 -4.21 -3.09
CA ILE A 156 -2.12 -3.77 -1.99
C ILE A 156 -3.59 -4.02 -2.36
N CYS A 157 -4.38 -4.61 -1.46
CA CYS A 157 -5.83 -4.80 -1.62
C CYS A 157 -6.16 -5.53 -2.95
N ALA A 158 -7.03 -4.97 -3.80
CA ALA A 158 -7.38 -5.55 -5.11
C ALA A 158 -6.17 -5.88 -5.98
N SER A 159 -5.11 -5.07 -5.94
CA SER A 159 -3.93 -5.35 -6.75
C SER A 159 -3.11 -6.54 -6.25
N SER A 160 -3.39 -7.08 -5.05
CA SER A 160 -2.82 -8.36 -4.65
C SER A 160 -3.21 -9.49 -5.61
N GLY A 161 -4.46 -9.52 -6.09
CA GLY A 161 -4.90 -10.51 -7.08
C GLY A 161 -4.16 -10.39 -8.41
N TYR A 162 -4.06 -9.16 -8.94
CA TYR A 162 -3.32 -8.91 -10.19
C TYR A 162 -1.83 -9.27 -10.05
N MET A 163 -1.23 -8.98 -8.89
CA MET A 163 0.17 -9.26 -8.62
C MET A 163 0.45 -10.77 -8.53
N VAL A 164 -0.47 -11.55 -7.97
CA VAL A 164 -0.37 -13.02 -7.93
C VAL A 164 -0.38 -13.59 -9.35
N THR A 165 -1.36 -13.21 -10.17
CA THR A 165 -1.44 -13.65 -11.56
C THR A 165 -0.21 -13.22 -12.37
N ALA A 166 0.21 -11.96 -12.26
CA ALA A 166 1.40 -11.47 -12.96
C ALA A 166 2.65 -12.28 -12.57
N ALA A 167 2.82 -12.61 -11.29
CA ALA A 167 3.96 -13.41 -10.82
C ALA A 167 3.89 -14.88 -11.25
N ALA A 168 2.69 -15.42 -11.44
CA ALA A 168 2.50 -16.77 -11.99
C ALA A 168 2.83 -16.83 -13.49
N GLU A 169 2.51 -15.77 -14.23
CA GLU A 169 2.72 -15.68 -15.69
C GLU A 169 4.14 -15.21 -16.08
N ASP A 170 4.79 -14.37 -15.26
CA ASP A 170 6.09 -13.78 -15.55
C ASP A 170 7.18 -14.19 -14.54
N ALA A 171 8.04 -15.12 -14.97
CA ALA A 171 9.18 -15.60 -14.19
C ALA A 171 10.23 -14.53 -13.88
N ALA A 172 10.16 -13.32 -14.47
CA ALA A 172 11.00 -12.18 -14.07
C ALA A 172 10.63 -11.65 -12.68
N ILE A 173 9.39 -11.87 -12.21
CA ILE A 173 8.95 -11.53 -10.86
C ILE A 173 9.42 -12.62 -9.89
N LYS A 174 10.43 -12.31 -9.08
CA LYS A 174 11.12 -13.30 -8.22
C LYS A 174 10.46 -13.51 -6.87
N SER A 175 9.65 -12.56 -6.42
CA SER A 175 8.99 -12.60 -5.12
C SER A 175 7.84 -11.60 -5.09
N ILE A 176 6.84 -11.88 -4.28
CA ILE A 176 5.71 -10.97 -4.05
C ILE A 176 5.46 -10.79 -2.55
N ALA A 177 5.02 -9.59 -2.17
CA ALA A 177 4.47 -9.28 -0.86
C ALA A 177 3.07 -8.69 -1.02
N LEU A 178 2.11 -9.19 -0.25
CA LEU A 178 0.71 -8.80 -0.36
C LEU A 178 0.24 -8.11 0.92
N VAL A 179 -0.42 -6.96 0.77
CA VAL A 179 -0.85 -6.13 1.90
C VAL A 179 -2.37 -6.00 1.88
N ALA A 180 -3.02 -6.42 2.97
CA ALA A 180 -4.49 -6.48 3.10
C ALA A 180 -5.13 -7.11 1.85
N PRO A 181 -4.70 -8.34 1.48
CA PRO A 181 -4.92 -8.87 0.14
C PRO A 181 -6.40 -9.12 -0.14
N TRP A 182 -6.83 -8.69 -1.32
CA TRP A 182 -8.10 -9.10 -1.91
C TRP A 182 -7.81 -10.12 -3.00
N LEU A 183 -7.96 -11.39 -2.65
CA LEU A 183 -7.78 -12.55 -3.52
C LEU A 183 -9.13 -13.23 -3.65
N HIS A 184 -9.95 -12.76 -4.58
CA HIS A 184 -11.29 -13.30 -4.74
C HIS A 184 -11.33 -14.37 -5.82
N ASP A 185 -12.15 -15.38 -5.54
CA ASP A 185 -12.72 -16.33 -6.49
C ASP A 185 -14.24 -16.13 -6.53
N ALA A 186 -14.96 -17.03 -7.20
CA ALA A 186 -16.42 -16.97 -7.27
C ALA A 186 -17.10 -17.05 -5.89
N GLU A 187 -16.53 -17.78 -4.92
CA GLU A 187 -17.11 -17.92 -3.59
C GLU A 187 -16.99 -16.61 -2.79
N VAL A 188 -15.80 -16.01 -2.77
CA VAL A 188 -15.57 -14.71 -2.12
C VAL A 188 -16.45 -13.63 -2.75
N VAL A 189 -16.59 -13.65 -4.08
CA VAL A 189 -17.49 -12.74 -4.80
C VAL A 189 -18.94 -12.92 -4.36
N GLU A 190 -19.45 -14.15 -4.30
CA GLU A 190 -20.84 -14.42 -3.87
C GLU A 190 -21.09 -13.95 -2.43
N GLN A 191 -20.16 -14.22 -1.50
CA GLN A 191 -20.27 -13.78 -0.11
C GLN A 191 -20.26 -12.26 0.04
N THR A 192 -19.48 -11.56 -0.79
CA THR A 192 -19.24 -10.12 -0.66
C THR A 192 -20.32 -9.29 -1.34
N TYR A 193 -20.75 -9.71 -2.53
CA TYR A 193 -21.59 -8.88 -3.40
C TYR A 193 -23.08 -9.21 -3.30
N GLY A 194 -23.53 -9.75 -2.17
CA GLY A 194 -24.96 -9.96 -1.88
C GLY A 194 -25.53 -11.24 -2.50
N GLY A 195 -24.74 -12.30 -2.59
CA GLY A 195 -25.16 -13.58 -3.14
C GLY A 195 -25.38 -13.52 -4.66
N LYS A 196 -25.99 -14.59 -5.20
CA LYS A 196 -26.29 -14.72 -6.63
C LYS A 196 -27.15 -13.60 -7.18
N GLU A 197 -28.12 -13.12 -6.40
CA GLU A 197 -28.98 -12.00 -6.80
C GLU A 197 -28.21 -10.69 -6.90
N GLY A 198 -27.33 -10.42 -5.94
CA GLY A 198 -26.49 -9.23 -5.95
C GLY A 198 -25.47 -9.25 -7.09
N ILE A 199 -24.84 -10.41 -7.36
CA ILE A 199 -24.00 -10.62 -8.54
C ILE A 199 -24.79 -10.35 -9.83
N ALA A 200 -25.94 -11.01 -10.02
CA ALA A 200 -26.75 -10.86 -11.23
C ALA A 200 -27.16 -9.40 -11.46
N ARG A 201 -27.48 -8.65 -10.40
CA ARG A 201 -27.78 -7.22 -10.48
C ARG A 201 -26.58 -6.39 -10.93
N LEU A 202 -25.39 -6.64 -10.38
CA LEU A 202 -24.16 -5.92 -10.74
C LEU A 202 -23.72 -6.25 -12.17
N GLU A 203 -23.81 -7.53 -12.57
CA GLU A 203 -23.57 -7.96 -13.94
C GLU A 203 -24.52 -7.27 -14.92
N ALA A 204 -25.84 -7.25 -14.64
CA ALA A 204 -26.81 -6.57 -15.49
C ALA A 204 -26.53 -5.06 -15.60
N ALA A 205 -26.11 -4.42 -14.51
CA ALA A 205 -25.70 -3.01 -14.52
C ALA A 205 -24.44 -2.78 -15.37
N GLY A 206 -23.45 -3.66 -15.27
CA GLY A 206 -22.23 -3.61 -16.08
C GLY A 206 -22.51 -3.83 -17.57
N ASP A 207 -23.32 -4.84 -17.91
CA ASP A 207 -23.69 -5.13 -19.29
C ASP A 207 -24.47 -3.99 -19.93
N ALA A 208 -25.39 -3.35 -19.17
CA ALA A 208 -26.11 -2.18 -19.64
C ALA A 208 -25.18 -0.99 -19.90
N ALA A 209 -24.21 -0.76 -19.01
CA ALA A 209 -23.21 0.30 -19.18
C ALA A 209 -22.29 0.04 -20.38
N GLU A 210 -21.83 -1.20 -20.57
CA GLU A 210 -21.01 -1.61 -21.70
C GLU A 210 -21.78 -1.48 -23.02
N ALA A 211 -23.05 -1.90 -23.08
CA ALA A 211 -23.90 -1.74 -24.25
C ALA A 211 -24.13 -0.26 -24.59
N ALA A 212 -24.34 0.59 -23.59
CA ALA A 212 -24.48 2.03 -23.77
C ALA A 212 -23.18 2.66 -24.30
N TYR A 213 -22.02 2.26 -23.77
CA TYR A 213 -20.72 2.70 -24.25
C TYR A 213 -20.50 2.30 -25.71
N ARG A 214 -20.74 1.04 -26.09
CA ARG A 214 -20.60 0.57 -27.48
C ARG A 214 -21.47 1.32 -28.48
N ARG A 215 -22.68 1.71 -28.07
CA ARG A 215 -23.61 2.46 -28.92
C ARG A 215 -23.24 3.94 -29.08
N THR A 216 -22.63 4.55 -28.06
CA THR A 216 -22.49 6.01 -27.98
C THR A 216 -21.05 6.52 -27.96
N GLY A 217 -20.08 5.65 -27.69
CA GLY A 217 -18.68 6.00 -27.42
C GLY A 217 -18.48 6.75 -26.11
N LYS A 218 -19.47 6.83 -25.22
CA LYS A 218 -19.41 7.60 -23.97
C LYS A 218 -19.64 6.72 -22.74
N GLN A 219 -18.76 6.87 -21.75
CA GLN A 219 -18.85 6.15 -20.47
C GLN A 219 -19.87 6.82 -19.55
N ALA A 220 -20.73 6.01 -18.92
CA ALA A 220 -21.67 6.47 -17.89
C ALA A 220 -21.01 6.30 -16.51
N LEU A 221 -20.11 7.22 -16.16
CA LEU A 221 -19.28 7.13 -14.97
C LEU A 221 -20.11 7.34 -13.69
N LEU A 222 -19.81 6.55 -12.66
CA LEU A 222 -20.35 6.66 -11.31
C LEU A 222 -19.26 7.16 -10.34
N PRO A 223 -19.61 7.72 -9.18
CA PRO A 223 -18.62 7.99 -8.14
C PRO A 223 -17.88 6.70 -7.75
N ALA A 224 -16.55 6.73 -7.69
CA ALA A 224 -15.77 5.57 -7.23
C ALA A 224 -15.96 5.37 -5.72
N ALA A 225 -15.98 6.43 -4.94
CA ALA A 225 -16.22 6.42 -3.49
C ALA A 225 -17.17 7.54 -3.08
N SER A 226 -18.03 7.26 -2.09
CA SER A 226 -18.91 8.27 -1.51
C SER A 226 -19.33 7.89 -0.09
N PRO A 227 -19.45 8.85 0.85
CA PRO A 227 -20.03 8.59 2.16
C PRO A 227 -21.57 8.58 2.13
N THR A 228 -22.19 9.13 1.07
CA THR A 228 -23.64 9.40 1.00
C THR A 228 -24.34 8.82 -0.22
N ASP A 229 -23.63 8.57 -1.33
CA ASP A 229 -24.21 7.98 -2.53
C ASP A 229 -24.01 6.46 -2.51
N GLU A 230 -25.07 5.71 -2.24
CA GLU A 230 -25.08 4.25 -2.19
C GLU A 230 -24.77 3.57 -3.53
N ARG A 231 -24.79 4.34 -4.63
CA ARG A 231 -24.38 3.83 -5.95
C ARG A 231 -22.87 3.83 -6.13
N ALA A 232 -22.13 4.48 -5.26
CA ALA A 232 -20.67 4.51 -5.34
C ALA A 232 -20.09 3.11 -5.14
N ILE A 233 -19.04 2.79 -5.89
CA ILE A 233 -18.42 1.46 -5.84
C ILE A 233 -17.88 1.16 -4.43
N MET A 234 -17.21 2.14 -3.83
CA MET A 234 -16.67 2.10 -2.48
C MET A 234 -17.51 3.00 -1.56
N PHE A 235 -18.73 2.54 -1.27
CA PHE A 235 -19.65 3.24 -0.37
C PHE A 235 -19.19 3.14 1.09
N LYS A 236 -19.09 4.30 1.78
CA LYS A 236 -18.66 4.41 3.18
C LYS A 236 -17.31 3.75 3.49
N VAL A 237 -16.34 3.90 2.59
CA VAL A 237 -14.95 3.46 2.79
C VAL A 237 -14.07 4.69 3.08
N PRO A 238 -13.78 5.03 4.36
CA PRO A 238 -13.33 6.38 4.72
C PRO A 238 -12.00 6.80 4.09
N TYR A 239 -11.08 5.86 3.83
CA TYR A 239 -9.81 6.15 3.17
C TYR A 239 -10.00 6.95 1.88
N TYR A 240 -10.97 6.58 1.03
CA TYR A 240 -11.19 7.21 -0.27
C TYR A 240 -11.99 8.51 -0.20
N THR A 241 -12.56 8.84 0.96
CA THR A 241 -13.42 10.02 1.14
C THR A 241 -12.77 11.12 1.99
N GLU A 242 -11.62 10.85 2.58
CA GLU A 242 -10.88 11.77 3.45
C GLU A 242 -9.72 12.43 2.71
N ALA A 243 -9.65 13.77 2.77
CA ALA A 243 -8.72 14.59 1.98
C ALA A 243 -7.26 14.48 2.44
N ASP A 244 -7.02 14.11 3.70
CA ASP A 244 -5.70 13.83 4.27
C ASP A 244 -5.25 12.37 4.04
N ARG A 245 -6.07 11.56 3.37
CA ARG A 245 -5.77 10.17 3.02
C ARG A 245 -5.87 9.93 1.52
N GLY A 246 -6.98 9.36 1.04
CA GLY A 246 -7.13 8.89 -0.33
C GLY A 246 -7.82 9.86 -1.27
N MET A 247 -8.54 10.87 -0.77
CA MET A 247 -9.21 11.88 -1.61
C MET A 247 -8.23 13.00 -1.99
N ILE A 248 -7.22 12.64 -2.79
CA ILE A 248 -6.16 13.56 -3.22
C ILE A 248 -6.46 14.15 -4.61
N PRO A 249 -5.92 15.35 -4.96
CA PRO A 249 -6.20 15.99 -6.26
C PRO A 249 -5.80 15.17 -7.50
N ALA A 250 -4.79 14.30 -7.39
CA ALA A 250 -4.34 13.44 -8.49
C ALA A 250 -5.35 12.31 -8.81
N TRP A 251 -6.24 11.99 -7.87
CA TRP A 251 -7.20 10.90 -8.04
C TRP A 251 -8.55 11.41 -8.56
N ARG A 252 -8.99 10.88 -9.70
CA ARG A 252 -10.33 11.13 -10.23
C ARG A 252 -11.31 10.14 -9.59
N ASN A 253 -12.19 10.65 -8.72
CA ASN A 253 -13.19 9.86 -7.99
C ASN A 253 -14.37 9.41 -8.88
N GLU A 254 -14.07 8.60 -9.89
CA GLU A 254 -15.04 8.10 -10.86
C GLU A 254 -14.70 6.65 -11.24
N ALA A 255 -15.71 5.87 -11.61
CA ALA A 255 -15.59 4.48 -12.01
C ALA A 255 -16.57 4.17 -13.15
N ASP A 256 -16.13 3.37 -14.12
CA ASP A 256 -16.95 2.89 -15.23
C ASP A 256 -17.65 1.58 -14.84
N PRO A 257 -18.96 1.58 -14.51
CA PRO A 257 -19.66 0.38 -14.03
C PRO A 257 -19.61 -0.81 -15.00
N ALA A 258 -19.28 -0.59 -16.28
CA ALA A 258 -19.08 -1.67 -17.23
C ALA A 258 -17.98 -2.66 -16.84
N PHE A 259 -17.12 -2.36 -15.86
CA PHE A 259 -16.14 -3.32 -15.35
C PHE A 259 -16.76 -4.52 -14.63
N TRP A 260 -18.01 -4.41 -14.13
CA TRP A 260 -18.56 -5.35 -13.15
C TRP A 260 -18.44 -6.80 -13.58
N ARG A 261 -18.80 -7.13 -14.82
CA ARG A 261 -18.70 -8.51 -15.31
C ARG A 261 -17.26 -9.03 -15.25
N GLY A 262 -16.30 -8.29 -15.81
CA GLY A 262 -14.90 -8.71 -15.80
C GLY A 262 -14.30 -8.82 -14.40
N TRP A 263 -14.70 -7.95 -13.48
CA TRP A 263 -14.26 -8.01 -12.08
C TRP A 263 -14.86 -9.21 -11.32
N LEU A 264 -16.17 -9.44 -11.45
CA LEU A 264 -16.88 -10.51 -10.75
C LEU A 264 -16.46 -11.90 -11.23
N THR A 265 -16.01 -12.03 -12.48
CA THR A 265 -15.51 -13.29 -13.06
C THR A 265 -14.00 -13.47 -12.95
N PHE A 266 -13.27 -12.48 -12.45
CA PHE A 266 -11.84 -12.63 -12.20
C PHE A 266 -11.62 -13.58 -11.02
N ASP A 267 -10.69 -14.51 -11.16
CA ASP A 267 -10.31 -15.47 -10.14
C ASP A 267 -8.81 -15.35 -9.88
N ALA A 268 -8.45 -14.83 -8.71
CA ALA A 268 -7.06 -14.62 -8.32
C ALA A 268 -6.36 -15.90 -7.81
N ILE A 269 -7.11 -16.99 -7.60
CA ILE A 269 -6.64 -18.24 -6.99
C ILE A 269 -6.34 -19.29 -8.06
N GLN A 270 -7.08 -19.28 -9.17
CA GLN A 270 -6.89 -20.20 -10.30
C GLN A 270 -6.01 -19.66 -11.44
N ALA A 271 -5.41 -18.50 -11.22
CA ALA A 271 -4.52 -17.84 -12.18
C ALA A 271 -3.20 -18.58 -12.39
#